data_AF-A0AAV6WBS7-F1
#
_entry.id   AF-A0AAV6WBS7-F1
#
_cell.length_a   1.000
_cell.length_b   1.000
_cell.length_c   1.000
_cell.angle_alpha   90.00
_cell.angle_beta   90.00
_cell.angle_gamma   90.00
#
_symmetry.space_group_name_H-M   'P 1'
#
loop_
_entity.id
_entity.type
_entity.pdbx_description
1 polymer ?
#
loop_
_entity_poly.entity_id
_entity_poly.type
_entity_poly.pdbx_seq_one_letter_code
_entity_poly.pdbx_strand_id
1 'polypeptide(L)' 'MTIMNDFLVKGEEGTFDCAFVDADKPNYINYHEQLLKLVKVGRIIAFDNILWSGTVVPSEDDEWRVT' A
#
# COMPACT_ATOMS: atom_id res chain seq x y z
N MET A 1 -3.68 6.04 -16.61
CA MET A 1 -4.93 5.85 -15.85
C MET A 1 -4.83 4.50 -15.17
N THR A 2 -4.88 4.44 -13.84
CA THR A 2 -4.75 3.20 -13.07
C THR A 2 -6.13 2.56 -12.88
N ILE A 3 -6.19 1.24 -12.68
CA ILE A 3 -7.46 0.52 -12.48
C ILE A 3 -8.25 1.02 -11.26
N MET A 4 -7.55 1.44 -10.19
CA MET A 4 -8.17 2.05 -9.02
C MET A 4 -8.85 3.38 -9.34
N ASN A 5 -8.25 4.20 -10.20
CA ASN A 5 -8.87 5.44 -10.65
C ASN A 5 -10.11 5.18 -11.51
N ASP A 6 -10.14 4.08 -12.26
CA ASP A 6 -11.34 3.69 -13.02
C ASP A 6 -12.51 3.36 -12.10
N PHE A 7 -12.26 2.70 -10.96
CA PHE A 7 -13.30 2.45 -9.95
C PHE A 7 -13.80 3.75 -9.32
N LEU A 8 -12.89 4.68 -9.00
CA LEU A 8 -13.26 6.00 -8.48
C LEU A 8 -14.14 6.79 -9.47
N VAL A 9 -13.78 6.81 -10.76
CA VAL A 9 -14.56 7.47 -11.80
C VAL A 9 -15.94 6.81 -12.00
N LYS A 10 -16.05 5.51 -11.73
CA LYS A 10 -17.32 4.76 -11.76
C LYS A 10 -18.18 4.95 -10.51
N GLY A 11 -17.71 5.68 -9.49
CA GLY A 11 -18.44 5.93 -8.25
C GLY A 11 -18.41 4.77 -7.26
N GLU A 12 -17.42 3.88 -7.36
CA GLU A 12 -17.23 2.71 -6.48
C GLU A 12 -16.54 3.08 -5.16
N GLU A 13 -16.81 4.28 -4.63
CA GLU A 13 -16.27 4.73 -3.35
C GLU A 13 -16.91 3.94 -2.20
N GLY A 14 -16.09 3.41 -1.30
CA GLY A 14 -16.53 2.64 -0.14
C GLY A 14 -17.27 1.33 -0.47
N THR A 15 -17.07 0.74 -1.66
CA THR A 15 -17.75 -0.50 -2.06
C THR A 15 -16.99 -1.77 -1.70
N PHE A 16 -15.69 -1.66 -1.39
CA PHE A 16 -14.85 -2.80 -1.04
C PHE A 16 -14.80 -3.06 0.47
N ASP A 17 -14.93 -4.33 0.86
CA ASP A 17 -14.79 -4.78 2.26
C ASP A 17 -13.36 -5.20 2.65
N CYS A 18 -12.48 -5.38 1.68
CA CYS A 18 -11.07 -5.72 1.92
C CYS A 18 -10.21 -5.37 0.71
N ALA A 19 -8.94 -5.01 0.94
CA ALA A 19 -7.91 -4.91 -0.09
C ALA A 19 -6.61 -5.57 0.37
N PHE A 20 -5.99 -6.37 -0.49
CA PHE A 20 -4.67 -6.94 -0.29
C PHE A 20 -3.72 -6.40 -1.36
N VAL A 21 -2.61 -5.78 -0.92
CA VAL A 21 -1.64 -5.10 -1.78
C VAL A 21 -0.32 -5.85 -1.72
N ASP A 22 -0.08 -6.65 -2.76
CA ASP A 22 1.22 -7.23 -3.08
C ASP A 22 1.64 -6.70 -4.46
N ALA A 23 2.35 -5.57 -4.44
CA ALA A 23 2.73 -4.81 -5.62
C ALA A 23 4.10 -4.13 -5.44
N ASP A 24 4.46 -3.22 -6.34
CA ASP A 24 5.68 -2.44 -6.23
C ASP A 24 5.63 -1.45 -5.06
N LYS A 25 6.59 -1.63 -4.14
CA LYS A 25 6.67 -0.93 -2.84
C LYS A 25 6.76 0.60 -2.95
N PRO A 26 7.49 1.19 -3.92
CA PRO A 26 7.54 2.65 -4.07
C PRO A 26 6.17 3.30 -4.27
N ASN A 27 5.19 2.58 -4.82
CA ASN A 27 3.84 3.08 -5.04
C ASN A 27 2.83 2.77 -3.93
N TYR A 28 3.25 2.15 -2.81
CA TYR A 28 2.31 1.78 -1.74
C TYR A 28 1.55 2.97 -1.17
N ILE A 29 2.18 4.14 -1.09
CA ILE A 29 1.53 5.39 -0.66
C ILE A 29 0.41 5.77 -1.64
N ASN A 30 0.67 5.68 -2.96
CA ASN A 30 -0.34 5.98 -3.97
C ASN A 30 -1.52 5.00 -3.93
N TYR A 31 -1.25 3.72 -3.65
CA TYR A 31 -2.30 2.72 -3.45
C TYR A 31 -3.09 2.98 -2.19
N HIS A 32 -2.43 3.31 -1.09
CA HIS A 32 -3.06 3.65 0.18
C HIS A 32 -4.07 4.79 0.03
N GLU A 33 -3.69 5.89 -0.60
CA GLU A 33 -4.57 7.05 -0.82
C GLU A 33 -5.81 6.72 -1.67
N GLN A 34 -5.66 5.86 -2.67
CA GLN A 34 -6.78 5.41 -3.51
C GLN A 34 -7.68 4.41 -2.77
N LEU A 35 -7.08 3.46 -2.05
CA LEU A 35 -7.80 2.43 -1.29
C LEU A 35 -8.55 3.01 -0.10
N LEU A 36 -8.07 4.10 0.52
CA LEU A 36 -8.83 4.82 1.55
C LEU A 36 -10.18 5.35 1.06
N LYS A 37 -10.31 5.63 -0.25
CA LYS A 37 -11.56 6.06 -0.86
C LYS A 37 -12.44 4.89 -1.29
N LEU A 38 -11.82 3.82 -1.78
CA LEU A 38 -12.51 2.65 -2.33
C LEU A 38 -12.99 1.68 -1.23
N VAL A 39 -12.25 1.55 -0.13
CA VAL A 39 -12.56 0.61 0.95
C VAL A 39 -13.47 1.28 1.97
N LYS A 40 -14.53 0.57 2.37
CA LYS A 40 -15.51 1.06 3.34
C LYS A 40 -14.87 1.32 4.71
N VAL A 41 -15.32 2.37 5.40
CA VAL A 41 -14.85 2.66 6.77
C VAL A 41 -15.11 1.46 7.69
N GLY A 42 -14.10 1.07 8.49
CA GLY A 42 -14.16 -0.10 9.38
C GLY A 42 -13.85 -1.43 8.69
N ARG A 43 -13.21 -1.39 7.52
CA ARG A 43 -12.75 -2.55 6.76
C ARG A 43 -11.22 -2.58 6.65
N ILE A 44 -10.70 -3.65 6.05
CA ILE A 44 -9.30 -4.02 6.16
C ILE A 44 -8.55 -3.70 4.87
N ILE A 45 -7.38 -3.08 5.00
CA ILE A 45 -6.37 -2.99 3.96
C ILE A 45 -5.12 -3.67 4.49
N ALA A 46 -4.59 -4.64 3.76
CA ALA A 46 -3.39 -5.38 4.10
C ALA A 46 -2.33 -5.17 3.02
N PHE A 47 -1.09 -4.93 3.42
CA PHE A 47 0.06 -4.77 2.53
C PHE A 47 1.07 -5.90 2.77
N ASP A 48 1.57 -6.52 1.70
CA ASP A 48 2.53 -7.62 1.80
C ASP A 48 3.99 -7.14 1.93
N ASN A 49 4.81 -7.98 2.54
CA ASN A 49 6.26 -7.84 2.71
C ASN A 49 6.71 -6.51 3.34
N ILE A 50 5.90 -5.91 4.20
CA ILE A 50 6.26 -4.67 4.89
C ILE A 50 7.55 -4.81 5.70
N LEU A 51 7.83 -5.99 6.24
CA LEU A 51 9.06 -6.25 7.00
C LEU A 51 10.29 -6.54 6.14
N TRP A 52 10.13 -6.70 4.81
CA TRP A 52 11.21 -6.91 3.83
C TRP A 52 12.33 -7.85 4.33
N SER A 53 11.98 -9.08 4.72
CA SER A 53 12.93 -10.07 5.27
C SER A 53 13.73 -9.59 6.50
N GLY A 54 13.19 -8.67 7.27
CA GLY A 54 13.83 -8.07 8.44
C GLY A 54 14.71 -6.86 8.15
N THR A 55 14.95 -6.50 6.87
CA THR A 55 15.84 -5.39 6.51
C THR A 55 15.22 -4.00 6.73
N VAL A 56 14.03 -3.93 7.32
CA VAL A 56 13.45 -2.66 7.80
C VAL A 56 14.15 -2.16 9.06
N VAL A 57 14.83 -3.05 9.79
CA VAL A 57 15.69 -2.70 10.91
C VAL A 57 17.14 -2.76 10.41
N PRO A 58 17.91 -1.66 10.56
CA PRO A 58 19.33 -1.69 10.20
C PRO A 58 20.08 -2.68 11.10
N SER A 59 21.00 -3.43 10.52
CA SER A 59 21.93 -4.29 11.27
C SER A 59 23.01 -3.46 11.97
N GLU A 60 23.61 -3.97 13.05
CA GLU A 60 24.74 -3.28 13.72
C GLU A 60 25.95 -3.11 12.79
N ASP A 61 26.04 -3.95 11.75
CA ASP A 61 27.06 -3.92 10.71
C ASP A 61 26.67 -3.06 9.50
N ASP A 62 25.47 -2.46 9.49
CA ASP A 62 25.06 -1.51 8.44
C ASP A 62 25.80 -0.20 8.67
N GLU A 63 27.07 -0.14 8.25
CA GLU A 63 27.76 1.11 7.99
C GLU A 63 26.91 1.90 7.00
N TRP A 64 26.15 2.86 7.53
CA TRP A 64 25.42 3.85 6.77
C TRP A 64 26.42 4.63 5.90
N ARG A 65 26.66 4.14 4.69
CA ARG A 65 27.40 4.85 3.65
C ARG A 65 26.59 6.06 3.24
N VAL A 66 26.77 7.17 3.96
CA VAL A 66 26.55 8.50 3.39
C VAL A 66 27.61 8.70 2.33
N THR A 67 27.24 8.45 1.08
CA THR A 67 27.87 9.09 -0.08
C THR A 67 26.85 9.97 -0.75
#